data_AF-A0A3M6JZN3-F1
#
_entry.id   AF-A0A3M6JZN3-F1
#
_cell.length_a   1.000
_cell.length_b   1.000
_cell.length_c   1.000
_cell.angle_alpha   90.00
_cell.angle_beta   90.00
_cell.angle_gamma   90.00
#
_symmetry.space_group_name_H-M   'P 1'
#
loop_
_entity.id
_entity.type
_entity.pdbx_description
1 polymer ?
#
loop_
_entity_poly.entity_id
_entity_poly.type
_entity_poly.pdbx_seq_one_letter_code
_entity_poly.pdbx_strand_id
1 'polypeptide(L)'
;MKVIPAIDLMNGQVVRLYKGDPNQKTVYSDDPISIAKQWEDAGADLIHLVDLDATLGLGTNFELIKKIVSSISIPVEIAGGLRSESL
;
A
#
# COMPACT_ATOMS: atom_id res chain seq x y z
N MET A 1 21.07 -8.73 2.86
CA MET A 1 19.73 -8.77 3.50
C MET A 1 18.93 -7.63 2.89
N LYS A 2 17.72 -7.87 2.36
CA LYS A 2 16.85 -6.81 1.83
C LYS A 2 15.86 -6.39 2.91
N VAL A 3 15.62 -5.09 3.05
CA VAL A 3 14.56 -4.56 3.92
C VAL A 3 13.42 -4.11 3.01
N ILE A 4 12.23 -4.65 3.23
CA ILE A 4 11.05 -4.37 2.40
C ILE A 4 10.03 -3.64 3.27
N PRO A 5 9.96 -2.31 3.21
CA PRO A 5 8.90 -1.56 3.86
C PRO A 5 7.53 -1.94 3.28
N ALA A 6 6.53 -1.95 4.15
CA ALA A 6 5.14 -2.24 3.79
C ALA A 6 4.26 -0.99 3.94
N ILE A 7 3.34 -0.79 2.99
CA ILE A 7 2.30 0.24 3.01
C ILE A 7 0.96 -0.44 2.87
N ASP A 8 0.12 -0.38 3.91
CA ASP A 8 -1.27 -0.84 3.84
C ASP A 8 -2.18 0.35 3.53
N LEU A 9 -3.03 0.21 2.51
CA LEU A 9 -4.00 1.22 2.10
C LEU A 9 -5.42 0.83 2.54
N MET A 10 -6.11 1.76 3.18
CA MET A 10 -7.55 1.64 3.47
C MET A 10 -8.21 3.01 3.35
N ASN A 11 -9.30 3.10 2.59
CA ASN A 11 -9.98 4.35 2.25
C ASN A 11 -9.02 5.45 1.75
N GLY A 12 -8.04 5.07 0.91
CA GLY A 12 -7.04 5.99 0.37
C GLY A 12 -5.97 6.49 1.35
N GLN A 13 -5.92 5.97 2.58
CA GLN A 13 -4.97 6.39 3.62
C GLN A 13 -3.96 5.28 3.93
N VAL A 14 -2.77 5.65 4.40
CA VAL A 14 -1.80 4.71 4.96
C VAL A 14 -2.22 4.34 6.38
N VAL A 15 -2.51 3.06 6.59
CA VAL A 15 -3.00 2.55 7.87
C VAL A 15 -2.17 1.39 8.38
N ARG A 16 -2.44 0.99 9.61
CA ARG A 16 -2.06 -0.32 10.16
C ARG A 16 -3.23 -0.88 10.94
N LEU A 17 -3.54 -2.15 10.73
CA LEU A 17 -4.53 -2.86 11.52
C LEU A 17 -3.86 -3.59 12.68
N TYR A 18 -4.37 -3.40 13.90
CA TYR A 18 -3.92 -4.21 15.03
C TYR A 18 -4.38 -5.65 14.84
N LYS A 19 -3.42 -6.57 14.65
CA LYS A 19 -3.68 -8.00 14.38
C LYS A 19 -4.67 -8.24 13.22
N GLY A 20 -4.70 -7.33 12.24
CA GLY A 20 -5.59 -7.43 11.08
C GLY A 20 -7.05 -7.04 11.33
N ASP A 21 -7.40 -6.50 12.50
CA ASP A 21 -8.77 -6.06 12.80
C ASP A 21 -9.06 -4.66 12.20
N PRO A 22 -9.99 -4.52 11.24
CA PRO A 22 -10.34 -3.23 10.63
C PRO A 22 -10.91 -2.20 11.61
N ASN A 23 -11.49 -2.67 12.73
CA ASN A 23 -12.04 -1.78 13.77
C ASN A 23 -10.94 -1.19 14.66
N GLN A 24 -9.75 -1.78 14.65
CA GLN A 24 -8.59 -1.34 15.41
C GLN A 24 -7.50 -0.85 14.45
N LYS A 25 -7.84 0.18 13.68
CA LYS A 25 -6.90 0.81 12.73
C LYS A 25 -6.22 2.04 13.33
N THR A 26 -4.95 2.20 12.97
CA THR A 26 -4.19 3.45 13.17
C THR A 26 -3.90 4.06 11.81
N VAL A 27 -4.25 5.33 11.62
CA VAL A 27 -3.91 6.09 10.42
C VAL A 27 -2.55 6.74 10.63
N TYR A 28 -1.60 6.49 9.73
CA TYR A 28 -0.26 7.07 9.76
C TYR A 28 -0.12 8.28 8.84
N SER A 29 -0.81 8.27 7.70
CA SER A 29 -0.76 9.36 6.73
C SER A 29 -1.98 9.33 5.81
N ASP A 30 -2.40 10.50 5.36
CA ASP A 30 -3.37 10.73 4.29
C ASP A 30 -2.71 10.98 2.91
N ASP A 31 -1.37 10.94 2.83
CA ASP A 31 -0.60 11.08 1.59
C ASP A 31 0.31 9.86 1.36
N PRO A 32 -0.25 8.76 0.80
CA PRO A 32 0.50 7.55 0.49
C PRO A 32 1.65 7.74 -0.51
N ILE A 33 1.54 8.73 -1.40
CA ILE A 33 2.57 9.03 -2.40
C ILE A 33 3.82 9.56 -1.69
N SER A 34 3.65 10.48 -0.76
CA SER A 34 4.75 11.00 0.06
C SER A 34 5.40 9.91 0.93
N ILE A 35 4.63 8.95 1.46
CA ILE A 35 5.18 7.81 2.21
C ILE A 35 6.01 6.89 1.31
N ALA A 36 5.53 6.59 0.10
CA ALA A 36 6.28 5.77 -0.85
C ALA A 36 7.63 6.40 -1.23
N LYS A 37 7.64 7.71 -1.50
CA LYS A 37 8.87 8.47 -1.76
C LYS A 37 9.83 8.47 -0.57
N GLN A 38 9.32 8.62 0.65
CA GLN A 38 10.17 8.55 1.85
C GLN A 38 10.89 7.20 1.97
N TRP A 39 10.23 6.09 1.62
CA TRP A 39 10.89 4.79 1.61
C TRP A 39 11.95 4.66 0.52
N GLU A 40 11.67 5.18 -0.68
CA GLU A 40 12.67 5.26 -1.75
C GLU A 40 13.88 6.11 -1.34
N ASP A 41 13.66 7.31 -0.80
CA ASP A 41 14.71 8.22 -0.34
C ASP A 41 15.54 7.61 0.81
N ALA A 42 14.93 6.75 1.62
CA ALA A 42 15.60 5.99 2.67
C ALA A 42 16.42 4.78 2.16
N GLY A 43 16.40 4.51 0.85
CA GLY A 43 17.16 3.44 0.21
C GLY A 43 16.48 2.08 0.23
N ALA A 44 15.14 2.02 0.25
CA ALA A 44 14.41 0.76 0.13
C ALA A 44 14.66 0.10 -1.24
N ASP A 45 14.90 -1.22 -1.24
CA ASP A 45 15.08 -1.99 -2.49
C ASP A 45 13.76 -2.26 -3.24
N LEU A 46 12.64 -2.26 -2.51
CA LEU A 46 11.30 -2.68 -2.94
C LEU A 46 10.29 -2.16 -1.91
N ILE A 47 9.09 -1.79 -2.34
CA ILE A 47 7.95 -1.56 -1.44
C ILE A 47 6.91 -2.69 -1.59
N HIS A 48 6.42 -3.22 -0.48
CA HIS A 48 5.25 -4.09 -0.45
C HIS A 48 4.00 -3.25 -0.17
N LEU A 49 3.02 -3.26 -1.09
CA LEU A 49 1.82 -2.43 -1.00
C LEU A 49 0.58 -3.33 -0.94
N VAL A 50 -0.26 -3.14 0.08
CA VAL A 50 -1.48 -3.94 0.29
C VAL A 50 -2.73 -3.07 0.15
N ASP A 51 -3.64 -3.43 -0.76
CA ASP A 51 -4.99 -2.85 -0.85
C ASP A 51 -5.94 -3.57 0.13
N LEU A 52 -6.15 -2.99 1.32
CA LEU A 52 -7.05 -3.56 2.32
C LEU A 52 -8.52 -3.41 1.91
N ASP A 53 -8.87 -2.38 1.14
CA ASP A 53 -10.25 -2.20 0.65
C ASP A 53 -10.63 -3.33 -0.29
N ALA A 54 -9.73 -3.68 -1.24
CA ALA A 54 -9.93 -4.82 -2.13
C ALA A 54 -9.89 -6.16 -1.39
N THR A 55 -9.02 -6.27 -0.37
CA THR A 55 -8.94 -7.46 0.50
C THR A 55 -10.27 -7.72 1.20
N LEU A 56 -10.88 -6.68 1.78
CA LEU A 56 -12.13 -6.74 2.53
C LEU A 56 -13.39 -6.67 1.64
N GLY A 57 -13.24 -6.48 0.33
CA GLY A 57 -14.37 -6.37 -0.60
C GLY A 57 -15.14 -5.04 -0.51
N LEU A 58 -14.48 -3.99 -0.02
CA LEU A 58 -15.06 -2.66 0.18
C LEU A 58 -14.90 -1.74 -1.05
N GLY A 59 -14.10 -2.15 -2.03
CA GLY A 59 -13.77 -1.36 -3.20
C GLY A 59 -12.34 -1.63 -3.65
N THR A 60 -11.71 -0.67 -4.29
CA THR A 60 -10.29 -0.75 -4.65
C THR A 60 -9.63 0.62 -4.64
N ASN A 61 -8.35 0.65 -4.28
CA ASN A 61 -7.47 1.81 -4.38
C ASN A 61 -6.70 1.86 -5.72
N PHE A 62 -7.14 1.14 -6.76
CA PHE A 62 -6.40 0.95 -8.02
C PHE A 62 -5.79 2.24 -8.61
N GLU A 63 -6.58 3.31 -8.77
CA GLU A 63 -6.08 4.58 -9.32
C GLU A 63 -5.04 5.27 -8.43
N LEU A 64 -5.19 5.13 -7.11
CA LEU A 64 -4.20 5.63 -6.15
C LEU A 64 -2.91 4.79 -6.23
N ILE A 65 -3.01 3.47 -6.30
CA ILE A 65 -1.88 2.56 -6.45
C ILE A 65 -1.10 2.88 -7.73
N LYS A 66 -1.79 3.11 -8.84
CA LYS A 66 -1.18 3.51 -10.11
C LYS A 66 -0.39 4.81 -9.99
N LYS A 67 -0.92 5.79 -9.26
CA LYS A 67 -0.20 7.06 -8.97
C LYS A 67 1.02 6.84 -8.09
N ILE A 68 0.92 6.01 -7.06
CA ILE A 68 2.06 5.65 -6.18
C ILE A 68 3.17 5.01 -7.01
N VAL A 69 2.86 3.96 -7.76
CA VAL A 69 3.84 3.23 -8.59
C VAL A 69 4.50 4.15 -9.63
N SER A 70 3.75 5.11 -10.18
CA SER A 70 4.30 6.08 -11.16
C SER A 70 5.13 7.19 -10.51
N SER A 71 5.15 7.29 -9.19
CA SER A 71 5.79 8.39 -8.44
C SER A 71 7.17 8.05 -7.88
N ILE A 72 7.56 6.78 -7.95
CA ILE A 72 8.83 6.22 -7.48
C ILE A 72 9.47 5.39 -8.58
N SER A 73 10.77 5.15 -8.48
CA SER A 73 11.57 4.38 -9.44
C SER A 73 11.89 2.96 -8.97
N ILE A 74 11.79 2.70 -7.66
CA ILE A 74 12.00 1.35 -7.11
C ILE A 74 10.79 0.44 -7.40
N PRO A 75 11.00 -0.89 -7.49
CA PRO A 75 9.90 -1.82 -7.76
C PRO A 75 8.86 -1.81 -6.63
N VAL A 76 7.63 -2.21 -6.97
CA VAL A 76 6.51 -2.35 -6.02
C VAL A 76 5.89 -3.73 -6.18
N GLU A 77 5.77 -4.45 -5.08
CA GLU A 77 4.95 -5.66 -4.99
C GLU A 77 3.55 -5.24 -4.55
N ILE A 78 2.52 -5.63 -5.31
CA ILE A 78 1.13 -5.30 -5.02
C ILE A 78 0.42 -6.55 -4.51
N ALA A 79 -0.28 -6.42 -3.38
CA ALA A 79 -1.12 -7.43 -2.80
C ALA A 79 -2.49 -6.86 -2.41
N GLY A 80 -3.44 -7.75 -2.10
CA GLY A 80 -4.76 -7.40 -1.60
C GLY A 80 -5.84 -7.46 -2.68
N GLY A 81 -6.81 -8.35 -2.47
CA GLY A 81 -8.01 -8.45 -3.31
C GLY A 81 -7.82 -8.98 -4.74
N LEU A 82 -6.62 -9.40 -5.14
CA LEU A 82 -6.35 -10.05 -6.43
C LEU A 82 -7.08 -11.41 -6.51
N ARG A 83 -8.18 -11.48 -7.27
CA ARG A 83 -9.06 -12.67 -7.38
C ARG A 83 -9.29 -13.15 -8.82
N SER A 84 -8.79 -12.42 -9.82
CA SER A 84 -8.93 -12.74 -11.24
C SER A 84 -7.63 -12.50 -11.97
N GLU A 85 -7.39 -13.25 -13.05
CA GLU A 85 -6.28 -13.03 -13.97
C GLU A 85 -6.52 -11.84 -14.91
N SER A 86 -7.78 -11.48 -15.13
CA SER A 86 -8.16 -10.27 -15.87
C SER A 86 -8.02 -9.04 -14.97
N LEU A 87 -7.21 -8.07 -15.43
CA LEU A 87 -7.13 -6.71 -14.92
C LEU A 87 -8.29 -5.85 -15.43
#